data_AF-A0AAW0P6D6-F1
#
_entry.id   AF-A0AAW0P6D6-F1
#
_cell.length_a   1.000
_cell.length_b   1.000
_cell.length_c   1.000
_cell.angle_alpha   90.00
_cell.angle_beta   90.00
_cell.angle_gamma   90.00
#
_symmetry.space_group_name_H-M   'P 1'
#
loop_
_entity.id
_entity.type
_entity.pdbx_description
1 polymer ?
#
loop_
_entity_poly.entity_id
_entity_poly.type
_entity_poly.pdbx_seq_one_letter_code
_entity_poly.pdbx_strand_id
1 'polypeptide(L)'
;MAATAQSEASMDSSRQEVDQEFSRLPQSTPLKSGFDHEHLKMVLTSPAETVPRTKPSTSGTYLALPPTWAQSQSVNLSSAVASETLDTSMSSTEAPCERDDSTFIPLSSEYTSTRSSSSDVSIAGTERRGDWSERKWIVNESALMELFATCHTCGVSITDKKITSTGSQIKIEWTCLNHHTGVWHSCPDVRGIPENNLVSSAAIIFTGTTHNEIAEWADLLNLQLPKKTSYYSLQSTYMIPVVHKAYTDMQEKNLSELQEKASQGGHTDICGDARSDSPGYSAKYTCYSFMDDTTKKIIMSDLIQVSEATSSPAMESVGFRRGLDRLLDSGVSVDVVTTDRAPSIRKIMRESYPKLKHQFDPWHVAKGIKKKATAAARKKENRDLQPWIKSLGNHFGGLAALVVAMRRCYHDDLSDEQQKYKKWLKKGCAAWNALKGVVLDKNLLRDLSQMTLFKHTGNLEVFHSSMLKYAEKRRHFTYVSMQSRLQLSIIDHNHNVGRQHDHTQSGQEKYNIIHSKQSNQWVVRKLYVSTTQDFRKELVQQVIERRLDKNVKLGDTMFHIHPPVSIPANIAPTPKPNKDDMVAGHVSRFPKT
;
A
#
# COMPACT_ATOMS: atom_id res chain seq x y z
N MET A 1 -43.71 -14.07 32.90
CA MET A 1 -42.93 -12.81 32.88
C MET A 1 -42.46 -12.49 34.30
N ALA A 2 -41.41 -13.16 34.80
CA ALA A 2 -40.86 -12.88 36.15
C ALA A 2 -39.39 -13.34 36.34
N ALA A 3 -38.71 -13.77 35.28
CA ALA A 3 -37.38 -14.41 35.36
C ALA A 3 -36.30 -13.72 34.49
N THR A 4 -36.61 -12.56 33.91
CA THR A 4 -35.72 -11.84 32.98
C THR A 4 -35.21 -10.51 33.56
N ALA A 5 -35.77 -10.07 34.69
CA ALA A 5 -35.47 -8.76 35.30
C ALA A 5 -34.32 -8.77 36.34
N GLN A 6 -33.77 -9.94 36.69
CA GLN A 6 -32.68 -10.06 37.68
C GLN A 6 -31.27 -10.15 37.07
N SER A 7 -31.14 -10.43 35.78
CA SER A 7 -29.83 -10.43 35.09
C SER A 7 -29.37 -9.02 34.69
N GLU A 8 -30.29 -8.12 34.36
CA GLU A 8 -29.94 -6.76 33.91
C GLU A 8 -29.44 -5.87 35.06
N ALA A 9 -29.99 -6.03 36.27
CA ALA A 9 -29.57 -5.27 37.46
C ALA A 9 -28.12 -5.56 37.90
N SER A 10 -27.57 -6.74 37.59
CA SER A 10 -26.20 -7.14 37.95
C SER A 10 -25.13 -6.59 37.00
N MET A 11 -25.50 -6.33 35.74
CA MET A 11 -24.59 -5.73 34.74
C MET A 11 -24.51 -4.20 34.85
N ASP A 12 -25.47 -3.55 35.50
CA ASP A 12 -25.47 -2.08 35.65
C ASP A 12 -24.62 -1.62 36.85
N SER A 13 -24.64 -2.34 37.98
CA SER A 13 -23.78 -2.02 39.13
C SER A 13 -22.29 -2.20 38.80
N SER A 14 -21.95 -3.19 37.98
CA SER A 14 -20.58 -3.46 37.54
C SER A 14 -20.08 -2.50 36.44
N ARG A 15 -20.97 -1.70 35.83
CA ARG A 15 -20.58 -0.54 35.01
C ARG A 15 -20.33 0.71 35.86
N GLN A 16 -21.17 0.96 36.86
CA GLN A 16 -21.04 2.14 37.72
C GLN A 16 -19.76 2.14 38.58
N GLU A 17 -19.23 0.98 38.99
CA GLU A 17 -17.96 0.90 39.72
C GLU A 17 -16.74 1.22 38.83
N VAL A 18 -16.75 0.84 37.55
CA VAL A 18 -15.66 1.13 36.60
C VAL A 18 -15.59 2.62 36.26
N ASP A 19 -16.74 3.29 36.13
CA ASP A 19 -16.79 4.75 35.88
C ASP A 19 -16.38 5.59 37.11
N GLN A 20 -16.57 5.07 38.34
CA GLN A 20 -16.07 5.74 39.55
C GLN A 20 -14.55 5.62 39.73
N GLU A 21 -13.90 4.56 39.24
CA GLU A 21 -12.44 4.42 39.36
C GLU A 21 -11.69 5.27 38.31
N PHE A 22 -12.24 5.42 37.09
CA PHE A 22 -11.71 6.36 36.09
C PHE A 22 -11.80 7.84 36.50
N SER A 23 -12.67 8.17 37.46
CA SER A 23 -12.86 9.53 37.97
C SER A 23 -11.76 10.02 38.93
N ARG A 24 -10.73 9.19 39.22
CA ARG A 24 -9.61 9.55 40.13
C ARG A 24 -8.27 9.85 39.44
N LEU A 25 -8.24 9.91 38.10
CA LEU A 25 -7.09 10.49 37.39
C LEU A 25 -7.23 12.02 37.38
N PRO A 26 -6.19 12.79 37.79
CA PRO A 26 -6.29 14.25 37.84
C PRO A 26 -6.48 14.82 36.43
N GLN A 27 -7.66 15.39 36.19
CA GLN A 27 -8.00 16.08 34.95
C GLN A 27 -6.97 17.17 34.65
N SER A 28 -6.21 17.01 33.57
CA SER A 28 -5.22 18.00 33.16
C SER A 28 -5.92 19.29 32.74
N THR A 29 -5.84 20.31 33.59
CA THR A 29 -6.38 21.65 33.31
C THR A 29 -5.70 22.22 32.06
N PRO A 30 -6.40 22.96 31.18
CA PRO A 30 -5.79 23.53 29.99
C PRO A 30 -4.71 24.56 30.39
N LEU A 31 -3.44 24.20 30.23
CA LEU A 31 -2.35 25.15 30.38
C LEU A 31 -2.45 26.19 29.26
N LYS A 32 -2.77 27.43 29.65
CA LYS A 32 -2.83 28.57 28.72
C LYS A 32 -1.52 28.70 27.94
N SER A 33 -1.66 29.06 26.67
CA SER A 33 -0.58 29.26 25.70
C SER A 33 0.56 30.11 26.26
N GLY A 34 1.75 29.51 26.37
CA GLY A 34 2.95 30.16 26.91
C GLY A 34 4.20 29.28 26.77
N PHE A 35 4.38 28.62 25.61
CA PHE A 35 5.63 27.92 25.31
C PHE A 35 6.68 28.92 24.82
N ASP A 36 7.43 29.50 25.75
CA ASP A 36 8.68 30.20 25.41
C ASP A 36 9.64 29.21 24.74
N HIS A 37 10.19 29.60 23.59
CA HIS A 37 10.99 28.74 22.71
C HIS A 37 12.40 28.40 23.22
N GLU A 38 12.71 28.67 24.50
CA GLU A 38 14.05 28.52 25.05
C GLU A 38 14.28 27.17 25.77
N HIS A 39 15.24 26.41 25.22
CA HIS A 39 16.00 25.36 25.90
C HIS A 39 15.33 24.01 26.25
N LEU A 40 14.98 23.25 25.20
CA LEU A 40 15.13 21.78 25.22
C LEU A 40 16.61 21.42 25.47
N LYS A 41 16.94 21.04 26.72
CA LYS A 41 18.29 20.60 27.14
C LYS A 41 18.33 19.08 27.30
N MET A 42 18.87 18.39 26.30
CA MET A 42 19.33 17.01 26.50
C MET A 42 20.54 16.99 27.44
N VAL A 43 20.48 16.20 28.51
CA VAL A 43 21.57 16.02 29.47
C VAL A 43 22.18 14.63 29.29
N LEU A 44 23.48 14.58 28.99
CA LEU A 44 24.25 13.34 29.07
C LEU A 44 24.61 13.08 30.54
N THR A 45 23.78 12.31 31.23
CA THR A 45 24.12 11.77 32.54
C THR A 45 25.12 10.61 32.41
N SER A 46 25.93 10.43 33.44
CA SER A 46 26.75 9.25 33.66
C SER A 46 26.57 8.87 35.13
N PRO A 47 26.68 7.58 35.50
CA PRO A 47 26.68 7.20 36.91
C PRO A 47 27.71 8.05 37.68
N ALA A 48 27.36 8.53 38.86
CA ALA A 48 28.27 9.28 39.70
C ALA A 48 29.52 8.44 40.01
N GLU A 49 30.69 9.08 40.08
CA GLU A 49 31.97 8.39 40.27
C GLU A 49 31.99 7.64 41.62
N THR A 50 31.71 6.34 41.59
CA THR A 50 31.90 5.47 42.75
C THR A 50 33.40 5.27 42.98
N VAL A 51 33.80 5.50 44.23
CA VAL A 51 35.19 5.49 44.73
C VAL A 51 35.99 4.30 44.19
N PRO A 52 37.24 4.50 43.71
CA PRO A 52 38.04 3.42 43.14
C PRO A 52 38.38 2.35 44.19
N ARG A 53 37.74 1.19 44.10
CA ARG A 53 38.08 0.02 44.92
C ARG A 53 39.19 -0.78 44.23
N THR A 54 40.36 -0.79 44.86
CA THR A 54 41.53 -1.54 44.42
C THR A 54 41.33 -3.05 44.55
N LYS A 55 41.47 -3.77 43.42
CA LYS A 55 42.02 -5.14 43.33
C LYS A 55 42.21 -5.52 41.85
N PRO A 56 43.37 -6.03 41.42
CA PRO A 56 43.53 -6.59 40.08
C PRO A 56 42.96 -8.02 40.04
N SER A 57 42.44 -8.44 38.88
CA SER A 57 42.25 -9.85 38.58
C SER A 57 42.51 -10.12 37.10
N THR A 58 43.26 -11.19 36.87
CA THR A 58 43.80 -11.61 35.57
C THR A 58 42.85 -12.51 34.80
N SER A 59 42.97 -12.48 33.47
CA SER A 59 42.65 -13.54 32.49
C SER A 59 41.36 -14.34 32.66
N GLY A 60 40.44 -14.22 31.70
CA GLY A 60 39.32 -15.15 31.58
C GLY A 60 38.39 -14.83 30.41
N THR A 61 38.32 -15.72 29.44
CA THR A 61 37.24 -15.74 28.43
C THR A 61 35.95 -16.15 29.13
N TYR A 62 34.92 -15.30 29.11
CA TYR A 62 33.62 -15.65 29.67
C TYR A 62 32.51 -15.50 28.62
N LEU A 63 31.79 -16.60 28.42
CA LEU A 63 30.58 -16.69 27.61
C LEU A 63 29.45 -15.92 28.29
N ALA A 64 28.78 -15.04 27.56
CA ALA A 64 27.51 -14.48 28.01
C ALA A 64 26.39 -15.49 27.72
N LEU A 65 25.82 -16.07 28.78
CA LEU A 65 24.63 -16.91 28.66
C LEU A 65 23.41 -16.06 28.26
N PRO A 66 22.52 -16.54 27.38
CA PRO A 66 21.23 -15.91 27.14
C PRO A 66 20.30 -16.09 28.37
N PRO A 67 19.36 -15.17 28.62
CA PRO A 67 18.34 -15.38 29.64
C PRO A 67 17.49 -16.61 29.29
N THR A 68 17.42 -17.56 30.22
CA THR A 68 16.76 -18.85 30.05
C THR A 68 15.25 -18.74 30.16
N TRP A 69 14.54 -18.98 29.07
CA TRP A 69 13.30 -19.76 29.09
C TRP A 69 13.49 -21.01 28.21
N ALA A 70 12.77 -22.09 28.54
CA ALA A 70 13.19 -23.46 28.29
C ALA A 70 13.52 -23.79 26.81
N GLN A 71 14.63 -24.51 26.61
CA GLN A 71 15.05 -25.04 25.31
C GLN A 71 14.56 -26.47 25.09
N SER A 72 14.20 -26.78 23.85
CA SER A 72 14.47 -28.07 23.22
C SER A 72 15.20 -27.85 21.87
N GLN A 73 16.53 -27.92 21.93
CA GLN A 73 17.48 -28.39 20.90
C GLN A 73 17.16 -28.07 19.41
N SER A 74 17.80 -27.07 18.78
CA SER A 74 19.08 -27.17 18.02
C SER A 74 18.87 -27.26 16.48
N VAL A 75 19.82 -27.08 15.54
CA VAL A 75 21.28 -26.80 15.59
C VAL A 75 21.68 -25.79 14.47
N ASN A 76 22.91 -25.27 14.54
CA ASN A 76 23.76 -24.73 13.45
C ASN A 76 23.57 -23.31 12.88
N LEU A 77 24.73 -22.73 12.53
CA LEU A 77 25.00 -21.32 12.25
C LEU A 77 25.72 -21.20 10.90
N SER A 78 25.32 -20.27 10.04
CA SER A 78 26.20 -19.74 8.99
C SER A 78 25.93 -18.26 8.73
N SER A 79 26.97 -17.50 8.38
CA SER A 79 26.91 -16.04 8.30
C SER A 79 26.46 -15.54 6.94
N ALA A 80 25.56 -14.56 6.91
CA ALA A 80 25.37 -13.69 5.75
C ALA A 80 25.14 -12.24 6.17
N VAL A 81 25.88 -11.33 5.56
CA VAL A 81 25.78 -9.88 5.79
C VAL A 81 24.48 -9.37 5.17
N ALA A 82 23.57 -8.81 5.98
CA ALA A 82 22.25 -8.39 5.52
C ALA A 82 22.04 -6.87 5.64
N SER A 83 21.48 -6.28 4.59
CA SER A 83 21.11 -4.85 4.52
C SER A 83 19.95 -4.54 5.46
N GLU A 84 19.99 -3.37 6.11
CA GLU A 84 18.99 -2.94 7.09
C GLU A 84 17.69 -2.46 6.41
N THR A 85 16.69 -3.35 6.31
CA THR A 85 15.27 -2.98 6.18
C THR A 85 14.55 -3.20 7.50
N LEU A 86 13.63 -2.31 7.85
CA LEU A 86 12.94 -2.28 9.15
C LEU A 86 11.44 -2.48 8.94
N ASP A 87 10.76 -2.95 9.99
CA ASP A 87 9.51 -3.71 9.92
C ASP A 87 8.26 -2.82 9.69
N THR A 88 7.89 -2.59 8.43
CA THR A 88 6.59 -1.99 8.04
C THR A 88 5.47 -3.03 8.26
N SER A 89 5.14 -3.30 9.52
CA SER A 89 4.36 -4.46 10.00
C SER A 89 2.86 -4.50 9.62
N MET A 90 2.43 -3.68 8.66
CA MET A 90 1.04 -3.55 8.21
C MET A 90 0.81 -3.98 6.75
N SER A 91 1.84 -4.41 5.99
CA SER A 91 1.62 -5.11 4.72
C SER A 91 1.76 -6.62 4.84
N SER A 92 0.70 -7.33 4.45
CA SER A 92 0.73 -8.67 3.83
C SER A 92 -0.53 -8.74 2.98
N THR A 93 -0.47 -8.22 1.76
CA THR A 93 -1.38 -8.64 0.70
C THR A 93 -0.97 -10.05 0.29
N GLU A 94 -1.68 -11.05 0.80
CA GLU A 94 -1.57 -12.40 0.26
C GLU A 94 -2.32 -12.43 -1.08
N ALA A 95 -1.62 -12.82 -2.15
CA ALA A 95 -2.29 -13.66 -3.14
C ALA A 95 -2.63 -14.99 -2.44
N PRO A 96 -3.72 -15.68 -2.77
CA PRO A 96 -4.05 -16.98 -2.18
C PRO A 96 -3.01 -18.04 -2.60
N CYS A 97 -1.88 -18.03 -1.89
CA CYS A 97 -0.93 -19.10 -1.82
C CYS A 97 -1.28 -19.84 -0.54
N GLU A 98 -2.15 -20.85 -0.69
CA GLU A 98 -2.16 -21.97 0.23
C GLU A 98 -0.71 -22.48 0.32
N ARG A 99 -0.06 -22.21 1.44
CA ARG A 99 1.18 -22.90 1.81
C ARG A 99 0.80 -24.16 2.55
N ASP A 100 0.17 -25.06 1.80
CA ASP A 100 0.08 -26.45 2.23
C ASP A 100 1.46 -27.09 2.08
N ASP A 101 2.06 -27.20 3.25
CA ASP A 101 2.68 -28.40 3.77
C ASP A 101 3.80 -29.10 2.96
N SER A 102 4.94 -29.24 3.64
CA SER A 102 6.09 -30.04 3.20
C SER A 102 5.88 -31.56 3.30
N THR A 103 4.71 -32.06 3.72
CA THR A 103 4.35 -33.49 3.76
C THR A 103 3.27 -33.91 2.75
N PHE A 104 3.41 -33.49 1.48
CA PHE A 104 2.63 -34.05 0.37
C PHE A 104 2.91 -35.56 0.17
N ILE A 105 1.93 -36.40 0.54
CA ILE A 105 1.74 -37.75 -0.02
C ILE A 105 0.24 -37.92 -0.29
N PRO A 106 -0.21 -38.09 -1.55
CA PRO A 106 -1.62 -38.27 -1.85
C PRO A 106 -2.02 -39.71 -1.58
N LEU A 107 -2.76 -39.93 -0.49
CA LEU A 107 -3.51 -41.17 -0.28
C LEU A 107 -4.98 -40.93 -0.58
N SER A 108 -5.50 -41.76 -1.48
CA SER A 108 -6.87 -41.72 -1.98
C SER A 108 -7.90 -41.91 -0.88
N SER A 109 -8.84 -40.98 -0.76
CA SER A 109 -10.20 -41.31 -0.32
C SER A 109 -11.21 -40.51 -1.13
N GLU A 110 -12.11 -41.25 -1.78
CA GLU A 110 -13.37 -40.74 -2.28
C GLU A 110 -14.16 -40.18 -1.09
N TYR A 111 -14.79 -39.01 -1.23
CA TYR A 111 -16.18 -38.86 -0.79
C TYR A 111 -16.87 -37.67 -1.49
N THR A 112 -17.94 -38.04 -2.19
CA THR A 112 -18.91 -37.18 -2.86
C THR A 112 -19.49 -36.09 -1.96
N SER A 113 -19.72 -34.90 -2.53
CA SER A 113 -20.77 -33.98 -2.04
C SER A 113 -21.33 -33.14 -3.19
N THR A 114 -22.27 -33.75 -3.91
CA THR A 114 -23.12 -33.11 -4.91
C THR A 114 -24.03 -32.07 -4.27
N ARG A 115 -23.77 -30.77 -4.52
CA ARG A 115 -24.78 -29.72 -4.27
C ARG A 115 -25.64 -29.51 -5.51
N SER A 116 -26.60 -30.41 -5.69
CA SER A 116 -27.69 -30.24 -6.66
C SER A 116 -28.41 -28.92 -6.40
N SER A 117 -28.26 -27.97 -7.32
CA SER A 117 -28.98 -26.70 -7.34
C SER A 117 -29.94 -26.71 -8.51
N SER A 118 -31.08 -27.38 -8.31
CA SER A 118 -32.19 -27.37 -9.26
C SER A 118 -32.77 -25.96 -9.34
N SER A 119 -32.58 -25.31 -10.47
CA SER A 119 -33.34 -24.12 -10.85
C SER A 119 -34.06 -24.45 -12.15
N ASP A 120 -35.38 -24.60 -12.06
CA ASP A 120 -36.22 -24.81 -13.24
C ASP A 120 -36.22 -23.55 -14.11
N VAL A 121 -35.54 -23.62 -15.25
CA VAL A 121 -35.53 -22.53 -16.23
C VAL A 121 -36.71 -22.71 -17.18
N SER A 122 -37.83 -22.07 -16.87
CA SER A 122 -38.94 -21.93 -17.82
C SER A 122 -38.47 -21.13 -19.05
N ILE A 123 -38.38 -21.79 -20.20
CA ILE A 123 -38.02 -21.13 -21.47
C ILE A 123 -39.26 -20.40 -21.99
N ALA A 124 -39.37 -19.10 -21.67
CA ALA A 124 -40.27 -18.16 -22.32
C ALA A 124 -39.43 -17.06 -23.01
N GLY A 125 -39.77 -16.73 -24.25
CA GLY A 125 -38.97 -15.87 -25.11
C GLY A 125 -39.08 -14.38 -24.80
N THR A 126 -38.44 -13.91 -23.73
CA THR A 126 -38.08 -12.50 -23.55
C THR A 126 -36.60 -12.30 -23.88
N GLU A 127 -36.26 -11.16 -24.48
CA GLU A 127 -34.86 -10.80 -24.78
C GLU A 127 -34.03 -10.83 -23.49
N ARG A 128 -33.12 -11.81 -23.38
CA ARG A 128 -32.21 -11.89 -22.23
C ARG A 128 -31.28 -10.68 -22.26
N ARG A 129 -31.58 -9.67 -21.44
CA ARG A 129 -30.53 -8.74 -20.97
C ARG A 129 -29.43 -9.59 -20.35
N GLY A 130 -28.22 -9.46 -20.87
CA GLY A 130 -27.05 -10.17 -20.35
C GLY A 130 -26.85 -9.85 -18.88
N ASP A 131 -26.74 -10.89 -18.07
CA ASP A 131 -26.21 -10.78 -16.72
C ASP A 131 -24.72 -11.08 -16.80
N TRP A 132 -23.90 -10.04 -16.84
CA TRP A 132 -22.44 -10.17 -16.89
C TRP A 132 -21.87 -10.99 -15.73
N SER A 133 -22.60 -11.13 -14.62
CA SER A 133 -22.21 -11.92 -13.45
C SER A 133 -22.50 -13.42 -13.59
N GLU A 134 -23.16 -13.85 -14.67
CA GLU A 134 -23.45 -15.27 -14.92
C GLU A 134 -22.17 -16.13 -14.97
N ARG A 135 -22.30 -17.39 -14.56
CA ARG A 135 -21.19 -18.36 -14.53
C ARG A 135 -20.69 -18.66 -15.94
N LYS A 136 -19.39 -18.48 -16.17
CA LYS A 136 -18.73 -18.69 -17.46
C LYS A 136 -17.79 -19.90 -17.38
N TRP A 137 -17.71 -20.66 -18.46
CA TRP A 137 -16.90 -21.88 -18.59
C TRP A 137 -15.95 -21.75 -19.78
N ILE A 138 -14.77 -22.36 -19.69
CA ILE A 138 -13.87 -22.56 -20.84
C ILE A 138 -14.26 -23.89 -21.50
N VAL A 139 -14.53 -23.86 -22.80
CA VAL A 139 -14.99 -25.02 -23.59
C VAL A 139 -14.18 -25.08 -24.87
N ASN A 140 -13.68 -26.27 -25.21
CA ASN A 140 -12.95 -26.49 -26.46
C ASN A 140 -13.88 -26.31 -27.66
N GLU A 141 -13.37 -25.75 -28.75
CA GLU A 141 -14.18 -25.51 -29.97
C GLU A 141 -14.80 -26.80 -30.51
N SER A 142 -14.09 -27.93 -30.48
CA SER A 142 -14.64 -29.24 -30.90
C SER A 142 -15.90 -29.63 -30.12
N ALA A 143 -15.87 -29.55 -28.79
CA ALA A 143 -16.99 -29.89 -27.92
C ALA A 143 -18.15 -28.90 -28.08
N LEU A 144 -17.87 -27.63 -28.39
CA LEU A 144 -18.90 -26.66 -28.75
C LEU A 144 -19.56 -26.99 -30.10
N MET A 145 -18.80 -27.47 -31.09
CA MET A 145 -19.32 -27.80 -32.42
C MET A 145 -20.17 -29.07 -32.47
N GLU A 146 -20.03 -29.97 -31.49
CA GLU A 146 -20.92 -31.13 -31.29
C GLU A 146 -22.38 -30.69 -31.08
N LEU A 147 -22.61 -29.58 -30.38
CA LEU A 147 -23.95 -29.00 -30.18
C LEU A 147 -24.60 -28.52 -31.49
N PHE A 148 -23.83 -28.36 -32.56
CA PHE A 148 -24.31 -27.97 -33.88
C PHE A 148 -24.28 -29.14 -34.87
N ALA A 149 -24.30 -30.40 -34.42
CA ALA A 149 -24.44 -31.56 -35.31
C ALA A 149 -25.84 -31.67 -35.93
N THR A 150 -26.88 -31.38 -35.15
CA THR A 150 -28.30 -31.53 -35.54
C THR A 150 -29.07 -30.22 -35.38
N CYS A 151 -30.13 -30.06 -36.17
CA CYS A 151 -30.99 -28.89 -36.14
C CYS A 151 -31.94 -28.96 -34.95
N HIS A 152 -31.85 -27.99 -34.04
CA HIS A 152 -32.72 -27.86 -32.86
C HIS A 152 -34.22 -27.74 -33.18
N THR A 153 -34.59 -27.39 -34.42
CA THR A 153 -35.98 -27.25 -34.86
C THR A 153 -36.57 -28.53 -35.46
N CYS A 154 -35.77 -29.37 -36.14
CA CYS A 154 -36.28 -30.53 -36.89
C CYS A 154 -35.48 -31.84 -36.72
N GLY A 155 -34.44 -31.86 -35.87
CA GLY A 155 -33.60 -33.04 -35.61
C GLY A 155 -32.62 -33.44 -36.73
N VAL A 156 -32.85 -32.98 -37.97
CA VAL A 156 -32.03 -33.29 -39.14
C VAL A 156 -30.65 -32.62 -39.08
N SER A 157 -29.62 -33.25 -39.67
CA SER A 157 -28.24 -32.75 -39.71
C SER A 157 -28.10 -31.32 -40.25
N ILE A 158 -27.20 -30.56 -39.63
CA ILE A 158 -26.74 -29.25 -40.10
C ILE A 158 -25.68 -29.46 -41.18
N THR A 159 -25.88 -28.89 -42.37
CA THR A 159 -24.99 -29.03 -43.54
C THR A 159 -23.91 -27.97 -43.55
N ASP A 160 -24.31 -26.72 -43.34
CA ASP A 160 -23.46 -25.56 -43.55
C ASP A 160 -23.26 -24.84 -42.22
N LYS A 161 -22.00 -24.53 -41.92
CA LYS A 161 -21.57 -23.79 -40.73
C LYS A 161 -20.59 -22.71 -41.13
N LYS A 162 -20.89 -21.46 -40.78
CA LYS A 162 -19.98 -20.33 -40.90
C LYS A 162 -19.65 -19.81 -39.51
N ILE A 163 -18.41 -20.09 -39.10
CA ILE A 163 -17.87 -19.70 -37.80
C ILE A 163 -17.13 -18.38 -37.97
N THR A 164 -17.40 -17.42 -37.10
CA THR A 164 -16.70 -16.14 -37.04
C THR A 164 -16.40 -15.79 -35.58
N SER A 165 -15.33 -15.06 -35.31
CA SER A 165 -14.96 -14.67 -33.95
C SER A 165 -14.66 -13.18 -33.84
N THR A 166 -14.89 -12.61 -32.66
CA THR A 166 -14.62 -11.20 -32.34
C THR A 166 -14.14 -11.11 -30.90
N GLY A 167 -12.82 -11.17 -30.70
CA GLY A 167 -12.22 -11.31 -29.38
C GLY A 167 -12.60 -12.65 -28.76
N SER A 168 -13.22 -12.63 -27.58
CA SER A 168 -13.69 -13.83 -26.88
C SER A 168 -15.07 -14.35 -27.30
N GLN A 169 -15.77 -13.63 -28.20
CA GLN A 169 -17.03 -14.12 -28.75
C GLN A 169 -16.79 -14.98 -29.99
N ILE A 170 -17.44 -16.14 -30.04
CA ILE A 170 -17.63 -16.94 -31.24
C ILE A 170 -19.09 -16.82 -31.68
N LYS A 171 -19.29 -16.64 -32.98
CA LYS A 171 -20.58 -16.55 -33.66
C LYS A 171 -20.66 -17.69 -34.68
N ILE A 172 -21.75 -18.45 -34.61
CA ILE A 172 -22.00 -19.62 -35.46
C ILE A 172 -23.28 -19.36 -36.25
N GLU A 173 -23.15 -19.17 -37.55
CA GLU A 173 -24.26 -19.12 -38.51
C GLU A 173 -24.39 -20.52 -39.12
N TRP A 174 -25.59 -21.11 -39.12
CA TRP A 174 -25.79 -22.49 -39.57
C TRP A 174 -27.04 -22.66 -40.43
N THR A 175 -27.02 -23.66 -41.32
CA THR A 175 -28.16 -24.11 -42.16
C THR A 175 -28.27 -25.63 -42.13
N CYS A 176 -29.50 -26.18 -42.09
CA CYS A 176 -29.74 -27.63 -42.16
C CYS A 176 -30.33 -28.07 -43.51
N LEU A 177 -30.40 -29.40 -43.73
CA LEU A 177 -30.96 -29.99 -44.97
C LEU A 177 -32.39 -29.52 -45.29
N ASN A 178 -33.20 -29.19 -44.28
CA ASN A 178 -34.57 -28.69 -44.46
C ASN A 178 -34.61 -27.15 -44.57
N HIS A 179 -33.49 -26.50 -44.87
CA HIS A 179 -33.32 -25.05 -45.04
C HIS A 179 -33.66 -24.18 -43.81
N HIS A 180 -33.80 -24.75 -42.61
CA HIS A 180 -33.80 -23.96 -41.39
C HIS A 180 -32.41 -23.35 -41.18
N THR A 181 -32.38 -22.05 -40.88
CA THR A 181 -31.17 -21.31 -40.56
C THR A 181 -31.17 -20.82 -39.13
N GLY A 182 -30.00 -20.68 -38.52
CA GLY A 182 -29.87 -20.06 -37.20
C GLY A 182 -28.56 -19.31 -37.01
N VAL A 183 -28.57 -18.40 -36.03
CA VAL A 183 -27.40 -17.65 -35.60
C VAL A 183 -27.27 -17.79 -34.09
N TRP A 184 -26.10 -18.22 -33.62
CA TRP A 184 -25.79 -18.33 -32.21
C TRP A 184 -24.52 -17.55 -31.86
N HIS A 185 -24.45 -17.04 -30.64
CA HIS A 185 -23.32 -16.28 -30.10
C HIS A 185 -22.96 -16.81 -28.70
N SER A 186 -21.66 -16.94 -28.40
CA SER A 186 -21.20 -17.44 -27.08
C SER A 186 -21.37 -16.48 -25.91
N CYS A 187 -21.69 -15.22 -26.16
CA CYS A 187 -22.08 -14.25 -25.14
C CYS A 187 -23.01 -13.17 -25.74
N PRO A 188 -23.79 -12.46 -24.90
CA PRO A 188 -24.62 -11.34 -25.33
C PRO A 188 -23.81 -10.21 -26.00
N ASP A 189 -24.52 -9.36 -26.74
CA ASP A 189 -23.98 -8.14 -27.32
C ASP A 189 -24.43 -6.90 -26.54
N VAL A 190 -23.51 -5.97 -26.31
CA VAL A 190 -23.75 -4.69 -25.62
C VAL A 190 -23.50 -3.53 -26.60
N ARG A 191 -24.49 -3.30 -27.47
CA ARG A 191 -24.51 -2.27 -28.52
C ARG A 191 -23.41 -2.45 -29.60
N GLY A 192 -23.20 -3.64 -30.12
CA GLY A 192 -22.16 -3.95 -31.10
C GLY A 192 -20.77 -4.19 -30.48
N ILE A 193 -20.71 -4.53 -29.20
CA ILE A 193 -19.50 -5.01 -28.52
C ILE A 193 -19.89 -6.25 -27.71
N PRO A 194 -19.26 -7.42 -27.94
CA PRO A 194 -19.56 -8.61 -27.16
C PRO A 194 -19.28 -8.41 -25.66
N GLU A 195 -20.21 -8.84 -24.81
CA GLU A 195 -20.16 -8.59 -23.37
C GLU A 195 -18.86 -9.11 -22.73
N ASN A 196 -18.46 -10.34 -23.07
CA ASN A 196 -17.23 -10.95 -22.55
C ASN A 196 -15.96 -10.18 -22.97
N ASN A 197 -15.97 -9.38 -24.05
CA ASN A 197 -14.83 -8.52 -24.40
C ASN A 197 -14.71 -7.33 -23.45
N LEU A 198 -15.83 -6.76 -22.99
CA LEU A 198 -15.85 -5.70 -21.99
C LEU A 198 -15.46 -6.27 -20.62
N VAL A 199 -16.09 -7.35 -20.19
CA VAL A 199 -15.90 -7.95 -18.85
C VAL A 199 -14.47 -8.47 -18.68
N SER A 200 -13.92 -9.21 -19.66
CA SER A 200 -12.52 -9.67 -19.59
C SER A 200 -11.53 -8.50 -19.56
N SER A 201 -11.72 -7.50 -20.43
CA SER A 201 -10.86 -6.31 -20.46
C SER A 201 -10.95 -5.48 -19.17
N ALA A 202 -12.12 -5.42 -18.54
CA ALA A 202 -12.34 -4.77 -17.24
C ALA A 202 -11.65 -5.55 -16.12
N ALA A 203 -11.79 -6.88 -16.09
CA ALA A 203 -11.14 -7.74 -15.11
C ALA A 203 -9.62 -7.53 -15.09
N ILE A 204 -8.97 -7.53 -16.27
CA ILE A 204 -7.51 -7.32 -16.41
C ILE A 204 -7.03 -6.06 -15.68
N ILE A 205 -7.71 -4.92 -15.87
CA ILE A 205 -7.28 -3.66 -15.25
C ILE A 205 -7.70 -3.58 -13.77
N PHE A 206 -8.90 -4.05 -13.40
CA PHE A 206 -9.40 -3.95 -12.04
C PHE A 206 -8.69 -4.91 -11.07
N THR A 207 -8.09 -6.01 -11.54
CA THR A 207 -7.18 -6.85 -10.73
C THR A 207 -5.77 -6.27 -10.58
N GLY A 208 -5.41 -5.26 -11.39
CA GLY A 208 -4.07 -4.67 -11.46
C GLY A 208 -3.15 -5.30 -12.51
N THR A 209 -3.56 -6.39 -13.15
CA THR A 209 -2.78 -7.12 -14.17
C THR A 209 -2.61 -6.32 -15.47
N THR A 210 -1.73 -6.75 -16.38
CA THR A 210 -1.54 -6.16 -17.71
C THR A 210 -2.13 -7.04 -18.82
N HIS A 211 -2.45 -6.42 -19.97
CA HIS A 211 -2.92 -7.17 -21.15
C HIS A 211 -1.88 -8.17 -21.65
N ASN A 212 -0.58 -7.81 -21.62
CA ASN A 212 0.49 -8.72 -22.04
C ASN A 212 0.49 -10.03 -21.22
N GLU A 213 0.43 -9.96 -19.88
CA GLU A 213 0.43 -11.16 -19.03
C GLU A 213 -0.77 -12.08 -19.29
N ILE A 214 -1.95 -11.48 -19.44
CA ILE A 214 -3.18 -12.24 -19.67
C ILE A 214 -3.27 -12.75 -21.10
N ALA A 215 -2.66 -12.06 -22.08
CA ALA A 215 -2.48 -12.56 -23.43
C ALA A 215 -1.51 -13.74 -23.45
N GLU A 216 -0.33 -13.63 -22.82
CA GLU A 216 0.64 -14.73 -22.72
C GLU A 216 0.03 -15.98 -22.03
N TRP A 217 -0.76 -15.78 -20.97
CA TRP A 217 -1.50 -16.86 -20.31
C TRP A 217 -2.60 -17.46 -21.20
N ALA A 218 -3.35 -16.63 -21.93
CA ALA A 218 -4.41 -17.08 -22.82
C ALA A 218 -3.86 -17.80 -24.06
N ASP A 219 -2.75 -17.34 -24.63
CA ASP A 219 -2.06 -17.95 -25.77
C ASP A 219 -1.59 -19.37 -25.43
N LEU A 220 -1.09 -19.61 -24.21
CA LEU A 220 -0.75 -20.96 -23.71
C LEU A 220 -1.96 -21.91 -23.61
N LEU A 221 -3.16 -21.37 -23.37
CA LEU A 221 -4.42 -22.13 -23.35
C LEU A 221 -5.15 -22.14 -24.70
N ASN A 222 -4.60 -21.47 -25.73
CA ASN A 222 -5.28 -21.15 -26.99
C ASN A 222 -6.65 -20.44 -26.80
N LEU A 223 -6.81 -19.72 -25.69
CA LEU A 223 -8.05 -19.05 -25.30
C LEU A 223 -8.20 -17.72 -26.05
N GLN A 224 -9.31 -17.55 -26.76
CA GLN A 224 -9.57 -16.34 -27.53
C GLN A 224 -9.98 -15.16 -26.61
N LEU A 225 -9.26 -14.05 -26.69
CA LEU A 225 -9.48 -12.81 -25.93
C LEU A 225 -9.35 -11.57 -26.83
N PRO A 226 -9.79 -10.38 -26.37
CA PRO A 226 -9.54 -9.13 -27.07
C PRO A 226 -8.06 -8.90 -27.40
N LYS A 227 -7.75 -8.69 -28.68
CA LYS A 227 -6.40 -8.31 -29.15
C LYS A 227 -5.97 -6.99 -28.52
N LYS A 228 -4.66 -6.78 -28.41
CA LYS A 228 -4.03 -5.63 -27.73
C LYS A 228 -4.62 -4.26 -28.12
N THR A 229 -4.84 -4.03 -29.42
CA THR A 229 -5.45 -2.79 -29.93
C THR A 229 -6.89 -2.60 -29.46
N SER A 230 -7.71 -3.65 -29.55
CA SER A 230 -9.08 -3.66 -29.02
C SER A 230 -9.11 -3.44 -27.51
N TYR A 231 -8.25 -4.13 -26.75
CA TYR A 231 -8.14 -3.97 -25.31
C TYR A 231 -7.88 -2.50 -24.92
N TYR A 232 -6.88 -1.84 -25.50
CA TYR A 232 -6.58 -0.45 -25.15
C TYR A 232 -7.66 0.53 -25.60
N SER A 233 -8.38 0.26 -26.69
CA SER A 233 -9.54 1.05 -27.12
C SER A 233 -10.71 0.93 -26.14
N LEU A 234 -11.00 -0.29 -25.66
CA LEU A 234 -12.00 -0.51 -24.60
C LEU A 234 -11.56 0.15 -23.29
N GLN A 235 -10.32 -0.07 -22.85
CA GLN A 235 -9.75 0.46 -21.61
C GLN A 235 -9.86 1.98 -21.53
N SER A 236 -9.47 2.67 -22.61
CA SER A 236 -9.49 4.15 -22.69
C SER A 236 -10.91 4.71 -22.75
N THR A 237 -11.83 4.07 -23.47
CA THR A 237 -13.22 4.55 -23.63
C THR A 237 -14.09 4.31 -22.38
N TYR A 238 -13.96 3.15 -21.73
CA TYR A 238 -14.87 2.70 -20.68
C TYR A 238 -14.22 2.59 -19.30
N MET A 239 -13.18 1.77 -19.16
CA MET A 239 -12.64 1.38 -17.84
C MET A 239 -11.97 2.55 -17.13
N ILE A 240 -11.15 3.33 -17.84
CA ILE A 240 -10.43 4.47 -17.25
C ILE A 240 -11.40 5.57 -16.79
N PRO A 241 -12.41 6.00 -17.58
CA PRO A 241 -13.43 6.94 -17.11
C PRO A 241 -14.26 6.42 -15.93
N VAL A 242 -14.62 5.13 -15.91
CA VAL A 242 -15.34 4.52 -14.78
C VAL A 242 -14.51 4.57 -13.50
N VAL A 243 -13.23 4.18 -13.57
CA VAL A 243 -12.29 4.29 -12.44
C VAL A 243 -12.12 5.72 -11.99
N HIS A 244 -11.96 6.67 -12.92
CA HIS A 244 -11.79 8.07 -12.57
C HIS A 244 -13.03 8.61 -11.86
N LYS A 245 -14.25 8.33 -12.37
CA LYS A 245 -15.50 8.74 -11.73
C LYS A 245 -15.61 8.15 -10.32
N ALA A 246 -15.44 6.83 -10.17
CA ALA A 246 -15.55 6.16 -8.88
C ALA A 246 -14.51 6.69 -7.86
N TYR A 247 -13.31 7.04 -8.31
CA TYR A 247 -12.32 7.71 -7.48
C TYR A 247 -12.75 9.12 -7.07
N THR A 248 -13.27 9.92 -8.00
CA THR A 248 -13.74 11.29 -7.73
C THR A 248 -14.93 11.27 -6.77
N ASP A 249 -15.95 10.43 -7.00
CA ASP A 249 -17.11 10.27 -6.12
C ASP A 249 -16.67 9.90 -4.68
N MET A 250 -15.72 8.95 -4.55
CA MET A 250 -15.15 8.54 -3.26
C MET A 250 -14.33 9.66 -2.61
N GLN A 251 -13.55 10.42 -3.40
CA GLN A 251 -12.75 11.53 -2.91
C GLN A 251 -13.64 12.66 -2.39
N GLU A 252 -14.65 13.08 -3.15
CA GLU A 252 -15.62 14.10 -2.75
C GLU A 252 -16.34 13.70 -1.46
N LYS A 253 -16.76 12.44 -1.33
CA LYS A 253 -17.31 11.91 -0.07
C LYS A 253 -16.33 12.02 1.09
N ASN A 254 -15.09 11.56 0.93
CA ASN A 254 -14.07 11.62 1.99
C ASN A 254 -13.72 13.07 2.40
N LEU A 255 -13.69 14.00 1.44
CA LEU A 255 -13.47 15.43 1.73
C LEU A 255 -14.66 16.04 2.46
N SER A 256 -15.89 15.67 2.09
CA SER A 256 -17.12 16.10 2.77
C SER A 256 -17.17 15.60 4.23
N GLU A 257 -16.81 14.33 4.47
CA GLU A 257 -16.67 13.76 5.82
C GLU A 257 -15.67 14.55 6.69
N LEU A 258 -14.56 15.04 6.09
CA LEU A 258 -13.57 15.87 6.79
C LEU A 258 -14.04 17.31 7.03
N GLN A 259 -14.74 17.92 6.08
CA GLN A 259 -15.38 19.24 6.26
C GLN A 259 -16.41 19.20 7.40
N GLU A 260 -17.25 18.17 7.42
CA GLU A 260 -18.25 17.98 8.48
C GLU A 260 -17.57 17.79 9.84
N LYS A 261 -16.55 16.92 9.92
CA LYS A 261 -15.74 16.73 11.14
C LYS A 261 -15.14 18.07 11.64
N ALA A 262 -14.62 18.91 10.74
CA ALA A 262 -14.10 20.22 11.11
C ALA A 262 -15.20 21.16 11.62
N SER A 263 -16.40 21.14 11.03
CA SER A 263 -17.54 21.96 11.50
C SER A 263 -18.02 21.57 12.91
N GLN A 264 -17.83 20.31 13.30
CA GLN A 264 -18.10 19.78 14.64
C GLN A 264 -16.97 20.07 15.65
N GLY A 265 -15.96 20.86 15.27
CA GLY A 265 -14.78 21.16 16.10
C GLY A 265 -13.74 20.03 16.15
N GLY A 266 -13.82 19.06 15.24
CA GLY A 266 -12.89 17.94 15.14
C GLY A 266 -11.56 18.32 14.48
N HIS A 267 -10.49 17.66 14.94
CA HIS A 267 -9.10 17.86 14.49
C HIS A 267 -8.78 17.02 13.25
N THR A 268 -8.07 17.58 12.27
CA THR A 268 -7.63 16.84 11.07
C THR A 268 -6.11 16.82 10.95
N ASP A 269 -5.55 15.68 11.35
CA ASP A 269 -4.13 15.36 11.21
C ASP A 269 -3.92 14.55 9.94
N ILE A 270 -2.97 14.96 9.10
CA ILE A 270 -2.62 14.23 7.88
C ILE A 270 -1.14 13.83 7.88
N CYS A 271 -0.83 12.75 7.19
CA CYS A 271 0.55 12.43 6.79
C CYS A 271 0.70 12.45 5.27
N GLY A 272 1.93 12.74 4.80
CA GLY A 272 2.27 12.88 3.39
C GLY A 272 3.60 12.23 3.03
N ASP A 273 3.63 11.48 1.93
CA ASP A 273 4.81 10.81 1.38
C ASP A 273 4.73 10.70 -0.16
N ALA A 274 5.88 10.52 -0.81
CA ALA A 274 6.01 10.45 -2.26
C ALA A 274 6.63 9.13 -2.74
N ARG A 275 6.01 8.53 -3.76
CA ARG A 275 6.50 7.30 -4.38
C ARG A 275 6.71 7.47 -5.89
N SER A 276 7.94 7.25 -6.31
CA SER A 276 8.37 7.28 -7.72
C SER A 276 8.24 5.92 -8.41
N ASP A 277 8.01 5.96 -9.72
CA ASP A 277 7.85 4.80 -10.60
C ASP A 277 9.14 3.99 -10.78
N SER A 278 10.30 4.65 -10.86
CA SER A 278 11.62 4.00 -10.88
C SER A 278 12.52 4.46 -9.72
N PRO A 279 13.54 3.68 -9.33
CA PRO A 279 14.55 4.10 -8.37
C PRO A 279 15.62 5.01 -9.00
N GLY A 280 16.10 6.00 -8.24
CA GLY A 280 17.20 6.89 -8.64
C GLY A 280 16.73 8.16 -9.36
N TYR A 281 17.65 8.80 -10.10
CA TYR A 281 17.44 10.09 -10.75
C TYR A 281 16.77 10.02 -12.14
N SER A 282 16.07 8.91 -12.44
CA SER A 282 15.47 8.62 -13.75
C SER A 282 13.96 8.30 -13.69
N ALA A 283 13.31 8.60 -12.57
CA ALA A 283 11.85 8.45 -12.44
C ALA A 283 11.12 9.36 -13.43
N LYS A 284 10.16 8.79 -14.16
CA LYS A 284 9.30 9.54 -15.08
C LYS A 284 8.07 10.07 -14.36
N TYR A 285 7.58 9.36 -13.34
CA TYR A 285 6.42 9.77 -12.56
C TYR A 285 6.68 9.62 -11.06
N THR A 286 6.16 10.56 -10.28
CA THR A 286 6.07 10.49 -8.82
C THR A 286 4.63 10.73 -8.40
N CYS A 287 4.09 9.81 -7.61
CA CYS A 287 2.81 9.97 -6.93
C CYS A 287 3.07 10.57 -5.54
N TYR A 288 2.47 11.71 -5.23
CA TYR A 288 2.40 12.22 -3.85
C TYR A 288 1.05 11.82 -3.25
N SER A 289 1.03 11.35 -2.00
CA SER A 289 -0.18 10.83 -1.35
C SER A 289 -0.35 11.44 0.03
N PHE A 290 -1.55 11.90 0.33
CA PHE A 290 -1.96 12.37 1.67
C PHE A 290 -2.98 11.40 2.27
N MET A 291 -2.72 11.00 3.52
CA MET A 291 -3.57 10.13 4.32
C MET A 291 -4.06 10.89 5.55
N ASP A 292 -5.35 10.79 5.89
CA ASP A 292 -5.85 11.22 7.21
C ASP A 292 -5.40 10.22 8.27
N ASP A 293 -4.76 10.72 9.33
CA ASP A 293 -4.24 9.89 10.41
C ASP A 293 -5.35 9.34 11.33
N THR A 294 -6.57 9.86 11.27
CA THR A 294 -7.70 9.28 12.02
C THR A 294 -8.21 8.01 11.34
N THR A 295 -8.71 8.16 10.11
CA THR A 295 -9.35 7.09 9.34
C THR A 295 -8.36 6.17 8.64
N LYS A 296 -7.12 6.60 8.39
CA LYS A 296 -6.13 5.94 7.53
C LYS A 296 -6.54 5.82 6.05
N LYS A 297 -7.58 6.55 5.61
CA LYS A 297 -7.96 6.69 4.20
C LYS A 297 -6.96 7.62 3.48
N ILE A 298 -6.69 7.35 2.20
CA ILE A 298 -6.05 8.31 1.30
C ILE A 298 -7.12 9.33 0.86
N ILE A 299 -6.86 10.61 1.13
CA ILE A 299 -7.83 11.72 0.96
C ILE A 299 -7.47 12.62 -0.22
N MET A 300 -6.18 12.71 -0.55
CA MET A 300 -5.67 13.43 -1.71
C MET A 300 -4.47 12.69 -2.28
N SER A 301 -4.38 12.62 -3.60
CA SER A 301 -3.23 12.07 -4.30
C SER A 301 -3.02 12.82 -5.61
N ASP A 302 -1.76 12.93 -6.02
CA ASP A 302 -1.37 13.70 -7.19
C ASP A 302 -0.24 12.99 -7.95
N LEU A 303 -0.39 12.89 -9.27
CA LEU A 303 0.58 12.26 -10.17
C LEU A 303 1.36 13.34 -10.92
N ILE A 304 2.65 13.39 -10.66
CA ILE A 304 3.57 14.38 -11.21
C ILE A 304 4.42 13.64 -12.23
N GLN A 305 4.39 14.07 -13.48
CA GLN A 305 5.36 13.67 -14.49
C GLN A 305 6.64 14.50 -14.33
N VAL A 306 7.80 13.93 -14.64
CA VAL A 306 9.11 14.61 -14.55
C VAL A 306 9.18 15.91 -15.37
N SER A 307 8.30 16.02 -16.37
CA SER A 307 8.11 17.20 -17.20
C SER A 307 7.40 18.36 -16.48
N GLU A 308 6.77 18.13 -15.32
CA GLU A 308 6.19 19.21 -14.51
C GLU A 308 7.16 19.74 -13.44
N ALA A 309 8.39 19.20 -13.41
CA ALA A 309 9.42 19.53 -12.44
C ALA A 309 10.77 19.81 -13.13
N THR A 310 11.71 20.40 -12.38
CA THR A 310 13.08 20.63 -12.88
C THR A 310 13.93 19.36 -12.95
N SER A 311 13.54 18.32 -12.22
CA SER A 311 14.26 17.04 -12.08
C SER A 311 13.39 16.01 -11.36
N SER A 312 13.74 14.72 -11.42
CA SER A 312 12.94 13.68 -10.78
C SER A 312 12.81 13.82 -9.24
N PRO A 313 13.81 14.29 -8.46
CA PRO A 313 13.62 14.55 -7.04
C PRO A 313 12.75 15.78 -6.75
N ALA A 314 12.68 16.75 -7.68
CA ALA A 314 11.86 17.94 -7.50
C ALA A 314 10.35 17.64 -7.62
N MET A 315 9.97 16.52 -8.26
CA MET A 315 8.57 16.09 -8.37
C MET A 315 7.88 15.93 -7.00
N GLU A 316 8.58 15.43 -5.98
CA GLU A 316 8.09 15.35 -4.59
C GLU A 316 7.60 16.72 -4.08
N SER A 317 8.38 17.77 -4.37
CA SER A 317 8.12 19.12 -3.87
C SER A 317 6.96 19.80 -4.61
N VAL A 318 6.84 19.52 -5.92
CA VAL A 318 5.68 19.94 -6.74
C VAL A 318 4.41 19.25 -6.24
N GLY A 319 4.45 17.93 -6.04
CA GLY A 319 3.29 17.15 -5.64
C GLY A 319 2.80 17.41 -4.22
N PHE A 320 3.72 17.60 -3.27
CA PHE A 320 3.36 18.03 -1.92
C PHE A 320 2.58 19.35 -1.94
N ARG A 321 3.14 20.37 -2.60
CA ARG A 321 2.50 21.69 -2.70
C ARG A 321 1.15 21.60 -3.39
N ARG A 322 1.11 21.04 -4.61
CA ARG A 322 -0.13 20.97 -5.42
C ARG A 322 -1.23 20.17 -4.75
N GLY A 323 -0.90 19.06 -4.09
CA GLY A 323 -1.87 18.25 -3.35
C GLY A 323 -2.34 18.93 -2.05
N LEU A 324 -1.46 19.62 -1.31
CA LEU A 324 -1.84 20.33 -0.09
C LEU A 324 -2.69 21.59 -0.40
N ASP A 325 -2.30 22.36 -1.42
CA ASP A 325 -3.10 23.50 -1.90
C ASP A 325 -4.52 23.02 -2.28
N ARG A 326 -4.65 21.99 -3.12
CA ARG A 326 -5.95 21.41 -3.51
C ARG A 326 -6.77 20.90 -2.31
N LEU A 327 -6.13 20.38 -1.27
CA LEU A 327 -6.82 19.91 -0.06
C LEU A 327 -7.36 21.10 0.76
N LEU A 328 -6.57 22.16 0.92
CA LEU A 328 -6.99 23.39 1.61
C LEU A 328 -8.06 24.16 0.81
N ASP A 329 -7.91 24.26 -0.51
CA ASP A 329 -8.87 24.88 -1.44
C ASP A 329 -10.22 24.14 -1.46
N SER A 330 -10.22 22.82 -1.19
CA SER A 330 -11.45 22.05 -0.97
C SER A 330 -12.15 22.34 0.37
N GLY A 331 -11.67 23.30 1.17
CA GLY A 331 -12.28 23.69 2.44
C GLY A 331 -12.01 22.75 3.61
N VAL A 332 -11.10 21.79 3.47
CA VAL A 332 -10.68 20.92 4.59
C VAL A 332 -9.75 21.70 5.52
N SER A 333 -10.17 21.91 6.77
CA SER A 333 -9.31 22.48 7.81
C SER A 333 -8.29 21.43 8.27
N VAL A 334 -7.04 21.56 7.82
CA VAL A 334 -5.91 20.73 8.24
C VAL A 334 -5.20 21.41 9.42
N ASP A 335 -4.89 20.65 10.47
CA ASP A 335 -4.20 21.15 11.65
C ASP A 335 -2.71 20.77 11.65
N VAL A 336 -2.44 19.48 11.43
CA VAL A 336 -1.10 18.89 11.51
C VAL A 336 -0.77 18.20 10.20
N VAL A 337 0.43 18.46 9.68
CA VAL A 337 0.99 17.77 8.52
C VAL A 337 2.22 17.01 8.97
N THR A 338 2.23 15.69 8.79
CA THR A 338 3.34 14.80 9.15
C THR A 338 4.08 14.33 7.91
N THR A 339 5.38 14.54 7.84
CA THR A 339 6.17 14.15 6.66
C THR A 339 7.53 13.56 7.04
N ASP A 340 8.19 13.02 6.03
CA ASP A 340 9.63 12.79 6.05
C ASP A 340 10.44 14.05 6.38
N ARG A 341 11.68 13.84 6.83
CA ARG A 341 12.64 14.92 7.13
C ARG A 341 13.29 15.51 5.86
N ALA A 342 12.50 15.72 4.82
CA ALA A 342 12.92 16.24 3.52
C ALA A 342 13.23 17.75 3.60
N PRO A 343 14.44 18.22 3.19
CA PRO A 343 14.80 19.64 3.28
C PRO A 343 13.91 20.58 2.44
N SER A 344 13.42 20.08 1.30
CA SER A 344 12.50 20.79 0.40
C SER A 344 11.13 20.98 1.03
N ILE A 345 10.50 19.90 1.52
CA ILE A 345 9.19 19.96 2.19
C ILE A 345 9.26 20.83 3.45
N ARG A 346 10.34 20.71 4.24
CA ARG A 346 10.61 21.61 5.38
C ARG A 346 10.69 23.09 4.98
N LYS A 347 11.26 23.40 3.80
CA LYS A 347 11.31 24.77 3.28
C LYS A 347 9.89 25.23 2.93
N ILE A 348 9.12 24.40 2.22
CA ILE A 348 7.74 24.71 1.82
C ILE A 348 6.84 24.93 3.04
N MET A 349 6.87 24.06 4.06
CA MET A 349 6.07 24.25 5.28
C MET A 349 6.38 25.56 5.99
N ARG A 350 7.66 25.94 6.11
CA ARG A 350 8.06 27.21 6.75
C ARG A 350 7.62 28.45 5.96
N GLU A 351 7.70 28.41 4.63
CA GLU A 351 7.57 29.60 3.79
C GLU A 351 6.16 29.76 3.18
N SER A 352 5.46 28.65 2.89
CA SER A 352 4.13 28.64 2.29
C SER A 352 3.01 28.34 3.29
N TYR A 353 3.26 27.52 4.31
CA TYR A 353 2.24 27.09 5.28
C TYR A 353 2.60 27.35 6.76
N PRO A 354 3.05 28.56 7.14
CA PRO A 354 3.59 28.83 8.48
C PRO A 354 2.57 28.68 9.63
N LYS A 355 1.27 28.60 9.30
CA LYS A 355 0.19 28.37 10.28
C LYS A 355 -0.04 26.88 10.59
N LEU A 356 0.35 25.97 9.69
CA LEU A 356 0.14 24.53 9.86
C LEU A 356 1.21 23.94 10.77
N LYS A 357 0.82 23.03 11.68
CA LYS A 357 1.77 22.38 12.57
C LYS A 357 2.50 21.26 11.81
N HIS A 358 3.74 21.52 11.42
CA HIS A 358 4.60 20.50 10.80
C HIS A 358 5.10 19.51 11.84
N GLN A 359 4.97 18.20 11.58
CA GLN A 359 5.63 17.12 12.31
C GLN A 359 6.55 16.30 11.39
N PHE A 360 7.64 15.80 11.95
CA PHE A 360 8.52 14.83 11.31
C PHE A 360 8.24 13.43 11.82
N ASP A 361 8.31 12.45 10.91
CA ASP A 361 8.34 11.05 11.29
C ASP A 361 9.53 10.74 12.25
N PRO A 362 9.25 10.20 13.46
CA PRO A 362 10.27 9.86 14.44
C PRO A 362 11.31 8.83 14.00
N TRP A 363 10.90 7.83 13.21
CA TRP A 363 11.78 6.79 12.71
C TRP A 363 12.81 7.38 11.74
N HIS A 364 12.41 8.30 10.86
CA HIS A 364 13.34 9.00 9.97
C HIS A 364 14.39 9.81 10.75
N VAL A 365 14.01 10.41 11.89
CA VAL A 365 14.96 11.11 12.77
C VAL A 365 15.89 10.12 13.51
N ALA A 366 15.35 9.06 14.12
CA ALA A 366 16.14 8.02 14.81
C ALA A 366 17.14 7.33 13.86
N LYS A 367 16.73 7.02 12.63
CA LYS A 367 17.55 6.50 11.54
C LYS A 367 18.67 7.48 11.15
N GLY A 368 18.35 8.78 11.10
CA GLY A 368 19.34 9.85 10.88
C GLY A 368 20.39 9.94 11.98
N ILE A 369 19.99 9.83 13.25
CA ILE A 369 20.89 9.80 14.41
C ILE A 369 21.80 8.57 14.34
N LYS A 370 21.21 7.37 14.12
CA LYS A 370 21.96 6.11 13.96
C LYS A 370 23.03 6.24 12.88
N LYS A 371 22.66 6.73 11.68
CA LYS A 371 23.59 6.95 10.56
C LYS A 371 24.75 7.89 10.93
N LYS A 372 24.47 9.01 11.62
CA LYS A 372 25.52 9.93 12.10
C LYS A 372 26.44 9.26 13.14
N ALA A 373 25.88 8.55 14.11
CA ALA A 373 26.65 7.85 15.13
C ALA A 373 27.54 6.75 14.54
N THR A 374 27.02 5.94 13.60
CA THR A 374 27.80 4.94 12.86
C THR A 374 28.93 5.58 12.06
N ALA A 375 28.69 6.72 11.39
CA ALA A 375 29.74 7.43 10.68
C ALA A 375 30.84 7.97 11.62
N ALA A 376 30.46 8.54 12.77
CA ALA A 376 31.40 9.00 13.78
C ALA A 376 32.23 7.86 14.36
N ALA A 377 31.60 6.70 14.62
CA ALA A 377 32.21 5.50 15.19
C ALA A 377 33.12 4.71 14.21
N ARG A 378 33.23 5.12 12.94
CA ARG A 378 34.22 4.59 11.99
C ARG A 378 35.62 5.16 12.22
N LYS A 379 35.75 6.31 12.87
CA LYS A 379 37.06 6.90 13.22
C LYS A 379 37.76 6.08 14.29
N LYS A 380 39.09 5.97 14.22
CA LYS A 380 39.89 5.12 15.13
C LYS A 380 39.74 5.53 16.58
N GLU A 381 39.72 6.84 16.85
CA GLU A 381 39.54 7.45 18.18
C GLU A 381 38.11 7.30 18.75
N ASN A 382 37.13 6.92 17.93
CA ASN A 382 35.72 6.83 18.31
C ASN A 382 35.18 5.39 18.37
N ARG A 383 36.04 4.35 18.34
CA ARG A 383 35.61 2.95 18.30
C ARG A 383 34.68 2.55 19.46
N ASP A 384 34.88 3.13 20.65
CA ASP A 384 34.05 2.90 21.83
C ASP A 384 32.59 3.37 21.68
N LEU A 385 32.28 4.15 20.65
CA LEU A 385 30.93 4.54 20.30
C LEU A 385 30.12 3.39 19.66
N GLN A 386 30.77 2.38 19.08
CA GLN A 386 30.08 1.28 18.37
C GLN A 386 29.03 0.55 19.23
N PRO A 387 29.31 0.12 20.49
CA PRO A 387 28.33 -0.56 21.34
C PRO A 387 27.12 0.32 21.73
N TRP A 388 27.25 1.65 21.62
CA TRP A 388 26.18 2.59 21.95
C TRP A 388 25.17 2.79 20.82
N ILE A 389 25.51 2.50 19.56
CA ILE A 389 24.66 2.79 18.40
C ILE A 389 23.30 2.08 18.49
N LYS A 390 23.25 0.81 18.91
CA LYS A 390 21.98 0.07 19.07
C LYS A 390 21.12 0.68 20.18
N SER A 391 21.71 0.98 21.34
CA SER A 391 20.98 1.63 22.44
C SER A 391 20.49 3.03 22.05
N LEU A 392 21.28 3.80 21.31
CA LEU A 392 20.91 5.14 20.83
C LEU A 392 19.74 5.06 19.84
N GLY A 393 19.81 4.16 18.86
CA GLY A 393 18.73 3.93 17.90
C GLY A 393 17.44 3.46 18.58
N ASN A 394 17.52 2.53 19.53
CA ASN A 394 16.37 2.05 20.29
C ASN A 394 15.78 3.12 21.21
N HIS A 395 16.61 3.97 21.83
CA HIS A 395 16.14 5.05 22.68
C HIS A 395 15.38 6.11 21.87
N PHE A 396 15.93 6.56 20.73
CA PHE A 396 15.24 7.53 19.88
C PHE A 396 14.05 6.94 19.09
N GLY A 397 14.11 5.66 18.71
CA GLY A 397 13.03 4.99 17.97
C GLY A 397 11.90 4.45 18.86
N GLY A 398 12.20 4.05 20.10
CA GLY A 398 11.25 3.45 21.04
C GLY A 398 10.66 4.42 22.07
N LEU A 399 11.31 5.57 22.34
CA LEU A 399 10.80 6.59 23.29
C LEU A 399 10.34 7.90 22.64
N ALA A 400 10.23 7.99 21.31
CA ALA A 400 9.65 9.18 20.69
C ALA A 400 8.16 9.40 21.04
N ALA A 401 7.50 8.41 21.65
CA ALA A 401 6.21 8.58 22.33
C ALA A 401 6.26 9.54 23.55
N LEU A 402 7.46 9.91 24.04
CA LEU A 402 7.61 10.33 25.45
C LEU A 402 8.69 11.39 25.76
N VAL A 403 9.47 11.86 24.78
CA VAL A 403 10.58 12.81 25.03
C VAL A 403 10.15 14.29 25.13
N VAL A 404 9.00 14.68 24.57
CA VAL A 404 8.69 16.12 24.36
C VAL A 404 7.66 16.72 25.33
N ALA A 405 6.95 15.90 26.11
CA ALA A 405 6.02 16.39 27.13
C ALA A 405 6.68 16.60 28.51
N MET A 406 7.69 15.79 28.88
CA MET A 406 8.31 15.81 30.21
C MET A 406 9.83 15.63 30.15
N ARG A 407 10.55 16.23 31.10
CA ARG A 407 12.03 16.28 31.15
C ARG A 407 12.71 14.94 31.52
N ARG A 408 12.07 13.80 31.29
CA ARG A 408 12.55 12.47 31.73
C ARG A 408 12.19 11.40 30.71
N CYS A 409 13.08 10.42 30.56
CA CYS A 409 12.83 9.21 29.78
C CYS A 409 12.02 8.21 30.64
N TYR A 410 10.97 7.63 30.07
CA TYR A 410 10.02 6.72 30.77
C TYR A 410 10.38 5.23 30.65
N HIS A 411 11.64 4.93 30.37
CA HIS A 411 12.17 3.59 30.65
C HIS A 411 12.74 3.58 32.07
N ASP A 412 12.73 2.43 32.73
CA ASP A 412 13.43 2.26 33.99
C ASP A 412 14.94 2.50 33.84
N ASP A 413 15.59 2.79 34.95
CA ASP A 413 17.05 2.77 34.99
C ASP A 413 17.56 1.33 34.74
N LEU A 414 18.73 1.22 34.12
CA LEU A 414 19.36 -0.09 33.89
C LEU A 414 19.55 -0.80 35.24
N SER A 415 19.24 -2.11 35.31
CA SER A 415 19.47 -2.88 36.55
C SER A 415 20.96 -2.88 36.94
N ASP A 416 21.27 -3.09 38.21
CA ASP A 416 22.66 -3.12 38.70
C ASP A 416 23.56 -4.07 37.90
N GLU A 417 23.02 -5.20 37.46
CA GLU A 417 23.72 -6.14 36.57
C GLU A 417 23.96 -5.54 35.18
N GLN A 418 22.93 -4.97 34.56
CA GLN A 418 23.06 -4.29 33.27
C GLN A 418 24.06 -3.13 33.34
N GLN A 419 24.08 -2.36 34.43
CA GLN A 419 25.04 -1.26 34.64
C GLN A 419 26.48 -1.76 34.76
N LYS A 420 26.72 -2.89 35.46
CA LYS A 420 28.06 -3.52 35.59
C LYS A 420 28.61 -3.98 34.24
N TYR A 421 27.76 -4.55 33.37
CA TYR A 421 28.19 -5.03 32.05
C TYR A 421 28.14 -3.94 30.95
N LYS A 422 27.59 -2.75 31.23
CA LYS A 422 27.53 -1.65 30.26
C LYS A 422 28.89 -0.99 30.08
N LYS A 423 29.39 -0.97 28.85
CA LYS A 423 30.62 -0.22 28.48
C LYS A 423 30.34 1.28 28.44
N TRP A 424 30.50 1.97 29.57
CA TRP A 424 30.30 3.42 29.68
C TRP A 424 31.38 4.22 28.94
N LEU A 425 30.98 5.33 28.30
CA LEU A 425 31.92 6.27 27.69
C LEU A 425 32.51 7.20 28.75
N LYS A 426 33.84 7.22 28.89
CA LYS A 426 34.51 8.16 29.79
C LYS A 426 34.26 9.60 29.35
N LYS A 427 33.75 10.45 30.27
CA LYS A 427 33.51 11.87 30.04
C LYS A 427 34.76 12.55 29.46
N GLY A 428 34.58 13.33 28.40
CA GLY A 428 35.66 14.04 27.71
C GLY A 428 36.50 13.19 26.73
N CYS A 429 36.32 11.87 26.62
CA CYS A 429 37.01 11.09 25.59
C CYS A 429 36.51 11.45 24.17
N ALA A 430 37.27 11.08 23.13
CA ALA A 430 36.90 11.34 21.74
C ALA A 430 35.50 10.78 21.38
N ALA A 431 35.22 9.52 21.74
CA ALA A 431 33.92 8.90 21.55
C ALA A 431 32.77 9.62 22.30
N TRP A 432 33.01 10.14 23.51
CA TRP A 432 32.02 10.93 24.26
C TRP A 432 31.75 12.28 23.60
N ASN A 433 32.80 12.98 23.15
CA ASN A 433 32.66 14.23 22.40
C ASN A 433 31.96 14.01 21.05
N ALA A 434 32.24 12.90 20.38
CA ALA A 434 31.56 12.50 19.14
C ALA A 434 30.08 12.21 19.36
N LEU A 435 29.72 11.44 20.40
CA LEU A 435 28.32 11.22 20.78
C LEU A 435 27.63 12.54 21.11
N LYS A 436 28.24 13.38 21.94
CA LYS A 436 27.75 14.71 22.30
C LYS A 436 27.50 15.58 21.07
N GLY A 437 28.41 15.57 20.09
CA GLY A 437 28.24 16.30 18.83
C GLY A 437 27.11 15.76 17.93
N VAL A 438 26.74 14.49 18.07
CA VAL A 438 25.57 13.90 17.37
C VAL A 438 24.26 14.24 18.08
N VAL A 439 24.19 14.08 19.40
CA VAL A 439 22.93 14.20 20.16
C VAL A 439 22.59 15.64 20.58
N LEU A 440 23.59 16.51 20.71
CA LEU A 440 23.40 17.95 20.98
C LEU A 440 23.56 18.81 19.72
N ASP A 441 23.46 18.22 18.53
CA ASP A 441 23.40 18.97 17.27
C ASP A 441 22.23 19.95 17.30
N LYS A 442 22.51 21.25 17.11
CA LYS A 442 21.49 22.31 17.12
C LYS A 442 20.34 22.03 16.14
N ASN A 443 20.64 21.38 15.01
CA ASN A 443 19.60 20.98 14.05
C ASN A 443 18.75 19.83 14.57
N LEU A 444 19.35 18.84 15.25
CA LEU A 444 18.58 17.75 15.86
C LEU A 444 17.65 18.29 16.96
N LEU A 445 18.16 19.15 17.86
CA LEU A 445 17.36 19.70 18.95
C LEU A 445 16.14 20.50 18.44
N ARG A 446 16.30 21.24 17.33
CA ARG A 446 15.18 21.92 16.64
C ARG A 446 14.23 20.96 15.92
N ASP A 447 14.69 19.77 15.54
CA ASP A 447 13.85 18.78 14.86
C ASP A 447 13.05 17.94 15.87
N LEU A 448 13.56 17.76 17.10
CA LEU A 448 12.81 17.15 18.20
C LEU A 448 11.55 17.95 18.56
N SER A 449 11.57 19.29 18.44
CA SER A 449 10.36 20.11 18.61
C SER A 449 9.35 19.99 17.45
N GLN A 450 9.65 19.19 16.42
CA GLN A 450 8.72 18.78 15.38
C GLN A 450 8.36 17.29 15.48
N MET A 451 8.65 16.62 16.59
CA MET A 451 8.26 15.22 16.86
C MET A 451 7.31 15.09 18.05
N THR A 452 6.69 16.19 18.48
CA THR A 452 6.01 16.30 19.78
C THR A 452 4.69 15.54 19.85
N LEU A 453 4.08 15.25 18.69
CA LEU A 453 2.81 14.54 18.58
C LEU A 453 2.97 13.06 18.22
N PHE A 454 4.21 12.57 18.07
CA PHE A 454 4.55 11.18 17.74
C PHE A 454 3.77 10.60 16.52
N LYS A 455 3.50 11.45 15.53
CA LYS A 455 2.87 11.06 14.25
C LYS A 455 3.90 10.41 13.31
N HIS A 456 3.49 9.42 12.52
CA HIS A 456 4.39 8.65 11.66
C HIS A 456 3.80 8.37 10.26
N THR A 457 4.65 8.21 9.25
CA THR A 457 4.29 7.92 7.85
C THR A 457 4.13 6.42 7.55
N GLY A 458 4.37 5.52 8.53
CA GLY A 458 4.36 4.06 8.31
C GLY A 458 3.11 3.48 7.62
N ASN A 459 1.92 4.06 7.81
CA ASN A 459 0.71 3.61 7.09
C ASN A 459 0.71 4.01 5.59
N LEU A 460 1.40 5.09 5.23
CA LEU A 460 1.64 5.43 3.83
C LEU A 460 2.66 4.47 3.18
N GLU A 461 3.68 4.01 3.90
CA GLU A 461 4.59 2.95 3.39
C GLU A 461 3.82 1.66 3.03
N VAL A 462 2.81 1.32 3.83
CA VAL A 462 1.91 0.16 3.60
C VAL A 462 1.09 0.37 2.34
N PHE A 463 0.45 1.54 2.21
CA PHE A 463 -0.31 1.90 1.01
C PHE A 463 0.58 1.93 -0.23
N HIS A 464 1.80 2.48 -0.14
CA HIS A 464 2.79 2.42 -1.21
C HIS A 464 3.19 0.97 -1.52
N SER A 465 3.23 0.08 -0.53
CA SER A 465 3.46 -1.35 -0.78
C SER A 465 2.29 -2.01 -1.52
N SER A 466 1.04 -1.78 -1.11
CA SER A 466 -0.15 -2.35 -1.79
C SER A 466 -0.36 -1.77 -3.20
N MET A 467 -0.01 -0.50 -3.42
CA MET A 467 -0.03 0.17 -4.73
C MET A 467 0.80 -0.57 -5.80
N LEU A 468 1.83 -1.35 -5.43
CA LEU A 468 2.59 -2.18 -6.38
C LEU A 468 1.72 -3.18 -7.16
N LYS A 469 0.58 -3.62 -6.60
CA LYS A 469 -0.42 -4.48 -7.26
C LYS A 469 -0.98 -3.87 -8.54
N TYR A 470 -1.12 -2.55 -8.58
CA TYR A 470 -1.70 -1.81 -9.71
C TYR A 470 -0.65 -1.05 -10.52
N ALA A 471 0.38 -0.52 -9.86
CA ALA A 471 1.43 0.32 -10.44
C ALA A 471 2.82 -0.18 -10.00
N GLU A 472 3.25 -1.30 -10.57
CA GLU A 472 4.57 -1.88 -10.33
C GLU A 472 5.71 -0.99 -10.86
N LYS A 473 6.89 -1.09 -10.27
CA LYS A 473 8.08 -0.30 -10.67
C LYS A 473 8.86 -0.85 -11.87
N ARG A 474 8.49 -2.04 -12.37
CA ARG A 474 9.22 -2.77 -13.43
C ARG A 474 8.61 -2.58 -14.82
N ARG A 475 7.38 -2.06 -14.92
CA ARG A 475 6.68 -1.84 -16.19
C ARG A 475 6.36 -0.36 -16.38
N HIS A 476 6.47 0.09 -17.63
CA HIS A 476 6.09 1.45 -18.01
C HIS A 476 4.60 1.53 -18.33
N PHE A 477 3.94 2.57 -17.82
CA PHE A 477 2.56 2.90 -18.14
C PHE A 477 2.47 4.28 -18.81
N THR A 478 1.50 4.47 -19.71
CA THR A 478 1.13 5.81 -20.18
C THR A 478 0.59 6.63 -19.02
N TYR A 479 0.68 7.97 -19.06
CA TYR A 479 0.21 8.84 -17.98
C TYR A 479 -1.24 8.51 -17.56
N VAL A 480 -2.12 8.36 -18.55
CA VAL A 480 -3.55 8.02 -18.38
C VAL A 480 -3.75 6.66 -17.69
N SER A 481 -2.97 5.64 -18.10
CA SER A 481 -3.04 4.32 -17.45
C SER A 481 -2.41 4.33 -16.07
N MET A 482 -1.35 5.11 -15.83
CA MET A 482 -0.73 5.26 -14.52
C MET A 482 -1.71 5.92 -13.54
N GLN A 483 -2.34 7.03 -13.94
CA GLN A 483 -3.34 7.74 -13.13
C GLN A 483 -4.50 6.81 -12.74
N SER A 484 -5.08 6.10 -13.70
CA SER A 484 -6.16 5.14 -13.43
C SER A 484 -5.73 3.99 -12.50
N ARG A 485 -4.49 3.49 -12.64
CA ARG A 485 -3.94 2.45 -11.75
C ARG A 485 -3.70 2.95 -10.32
N LEU A 486 -3.27 4.20 -10.16
CA LEU A 486 -3.14 4.85 -8.86
C LEU A 486 -4.51 5.07 -8.22
N GLN A 487 -5.49 5.56 -8.98
CA GLN A 487 -6.88 5.70 -8.54
C GLN A 487 -7.48 4.35 -8.06
N LEU A 488 -7.30 3.27 -8.83
CA LEU A 488 -7.67 1.92 -8.40
C LEU A 488 -7.00 1.48 -7.10
N SER A 489 -5.71 1.79 -6.92
CA SER A 489 -5.01 1.45 -5.67
C SER A 489 -5.58 2.20 -4.46
N ILE A 490 -6.03 3.44 -4.65
CA ILE A 490 -6.66 4.26 -3.60
C ILE A 490 -8.07 3.75 -3.29
N ILE A 491 -8.85 3.35 -4.31
CA ILE A 491 -10.16 2.71 -4.12
C ILE A 491 -10.01 1.40 -3.33
N ASP A 492 -9.09 0.51 -3.73
CA ASP A 492 -8.84 -0.77 -3.05
C ASP A 492 -8.39 -0.57 -1.60
N HIS A 493 -7.49 0.38 -1.35
CA HIS A 493 -7.05 0.74 0.00
C HIS A 493 -8.20 1.29 0.85
N ASN A 494 -8.90 2.33 0.38
CA ASN A 494 -9.96 2.99 1.14
C ASN A 494 -11.17 2.06 1.41
N HIS A 495 -11.46 1.11 0.50
CA HIS A 495 -12.47 0.07 0.70
C HIS A 495 -12.07 -0.95 1.78
N ASN A 496 -10.76 -1.14 2.02
CA ASN A 496 -10.20 -2.13 2.95
C ASN A 496 -9.52 -1.52 4.20
N VAL A 497 -9.80 -0.25 4.48
CA VAL A 497 -9.44 0.44 5.72
C VAL A 497 -10.35 -0.02 6.86
N GLY A 498 -9.83 -0.04 8.11
CA GLY A 498 -10.64 -0.34 9.30
C GLY A 498 -11.03 -1.82 9.49
N ARG A 499 -10.32 -2.76 8.86
CA ARG A 499 -10.55 -4.21 9.02
C ARG A 499 -10.43 -4.63 10.49
N GLN A 500 -11.34 -5.50 10.91
CA GLN A 500 -11.39 -6.05 12.26
C GLN A 500 -10.39 -7.20 12.45
N HIS A 501 -10.03 -7.49 13.70
CA HIS A 501 -9.23 -8.65 14.07
C HIS A 501 -10.00 -9.94 13.71
N ASP A 502 -9.35 -10.86 13.02
CA ASP A 502 -9.93 -12.17 12.67
C ASP A 502 -9.98 -13.10 13.89
N HIS A 503 -11.01 -13.94 13.96
CA HIS A 503 -11.26 -14.85 15.08
C HIS A 503 -11.37 -16.30 14.58
N THR A 504 -10.99 -17.25 15.43
CA THR A 504 -11.20 -18.69 15.18
C THR A 504 -12.70 -19.03 15.24
N GLN A 505 -13.07 -20.24 14.81
CA GLN A 505 -14.43 -20.76 15.00
C GLN A 505 -14.84 -20.84 16.49
N SER A 506 -13.85 -20.92 17.39
CA SER A 506 -14.03 -20.86 18.86
C SER A 506 -14.04 -19.44 19.44
N GLY A 507 -14.02 -18.39 18.60
CA GLY A 507 -14.06 -17.00 19.04
C GLY A 507 -12.75 -16.45 19.62
N GLN A 508 -11.61 -17.11 19.40
CA GLN A 508 -10.30 -16.62 19.84
C GLN A 508 -9.64 -15.75 18.78
N GLU A 509 -9.03 -14.63 19.19
CA GLU A 509 -8.25 -13.74 18.32
C GLU A 509 -7.14 -14.52 17.58
N LYS A 510 -7.08 -14.41 16.24
CA LYS A 510 -6.04 -15.07 15.43
C LYS A 510 -4.74 -14.25 15.41
N TYR A 511 -3.62 -14.96 15.47
CA TYR A 511 -2.28 -14.37 15.48
C TYR A 511 -1.33 -15.13 14.56
N ASN A 512 -0.36 -14.43 13.99
CA ASN A 512 0.76 -14.99 13.25
C ASN A 512 2.06 -14.67 13.99
N ILE A 513 2.98 -15.64 14.11
CA ILE A 513 4.25 -15.47 14.79
C ILE A 513 5.35 -15.29 13.74
N ILE A 514 5.98 -14.12 13.71
CA ILE A 514 6.97 -13.74 12.69
C ILE A 514 8.31 -13.46 13.36
N HIS A 515 9.39 -14.03 12.85
CA HIS A 515 10.74 -13.70 13.32
C HIS A 515 11.17 -12.33 12.76
N SER A 516 11.13 -11.29 13.60
CA SER A 516 11.55 -9.95 13.18
C SER A 516 13.08 -9.88 13.07
N LYS A 517 13.56 -9.66 11.84
CA LYS A 517 15.00 -9.59 11.53
C LYS A 517 15.71 -8.42 12.22
N GLN A 518 14.97 -7.39 12.64
CA GLN A 518 15.54 -6.20 13.28
C GLN A 518 15.82 -6.42 14.77
N SER A 519 14.85 -6.93 15.54
CA SER A 519 15.03 -7.26 16.95
C SER A 519 15.79 -8.56 17.15
N ASN A 520 15.77 -9.45 16.15
CA ASN A 520 16.18 -10.85 16.23
C ASN A 520 15.40 -11.61 17.31
N GLN A 521 14.09 -11.40 17.30
CA GLN A 521 13.12 -11.99 18.22
C GLN A 521 11.85 -12.38 17.44
N TRP A 522 11.14 -13.38 17.94
CA TRP A 522 9.79 -13.70 17.48
C TRP A 522 8.81 -12.64 17.97
N VAL A 523 7.99 -12.13 17.07
CA VAL A 523 6.99 -11.09 17.32
C VAL A 523 5.63 -11.62 16.90
N VAL A 524 4.62 -11.37 17.75
CA VAL A 524 3.23 -11.74 17.51
C VAL A 524 2.55 -10.63 16.71
N ARG A 525 1.93 -10.97 15.58
CA ARG A 525 1.20 -10.06 14.69
C ARG A 525 -0.28 -10.43 14.66
N LYS A 526 -1.17 -9.46 14.90
CA LYS A 526 -2.62 -9.65 14.75
C LYS A 526 -2.97 -10.03 13.31
N LEU A 527 -3.79 -11.06 13.14
CA LEU A 527 -4.38 -11.39 11.84
C LEU A 527 -5.72 -10.66 11.71
N TYR A 528 -5.95 -10.05 10.55
CA TYR A 528 -7.15 -9.27 10.26
C TYR A 528 -8.00 -9.99 9.23
N VAL A 529 -9.32 -9.81 9.29
CA VAL A 529 -10.28 -10.40 8.34
C VAL A 529 -9.85 -10.11 6.89
N SER A 530 -9.99 -11.08 6.00
CA SER A 530 -9.61 -10.97 4.58
C SER A 530 -10.19 -9.73 3.90
N THR A 531 -9.44 -9.15 2.97
CA THR A 531 -9.88 -7.97 2.20
C THR A 531 -11.04 -8.31 1.26
N THR A 532 -12.09 -7.50 1.28
CA THR A 532 -13.18 -7.56 0.29
C THR A 532 -12.75 -6.87 -1.01
N GLN A 533 -13.26 -7.33 -2.14
CA GLN A 533 -12.93 -6.80 -3.47
C GLN A 533 -14.19 -6.53 -4.30
N ASP A 534 -15.35 -6.40 -3.64
CA ASP A 534 -16.66 -6.29 -4.27
C ASP A 534 -16.86 -4.98 -5.05
N PHE A 535 -16.12 -3.92 -4.68
CA PHE A 535 -16.03 -2.70 -5.49
C PHE A 535 -15.67 -2.98 -6.97
N ARG A 536 -14.95 -4.07 -7.27
CA ARG A 536 -14.66 -4.47 -8.66
C ARG A 536 -15.91 -4.88 -9.43
N LYS A 537 -16.88 -5.52 -8.78
CA LYS A 537 -18.17 -5.90 -9.37
C LYS A 537 -18.96 -4.66 -9.73
N GLU A 538 -18.98 -3.67 -8.84
CA GLU A 538 -19.57 -2.35 -9.07
C GLU A 538 -18.90 -1.64 -10.26
N LEU A 539 -17.57 -1.66 -10.36
CA LEU A 539 -16.85 -1.09 -11.50
C LEU A 539 -17.14 -1.83 -12.82
N VAL A 540 -17.33 -3.17 -12.81
CA VAL A 540 -17.74 -3.92 -14.01
C VAL A 540 -19.17 -3.55 -14.42
N GLN A 541 -20.09 -3.48 -13.47
CA GLN A 541 -21.47 -3.01 -13.70
C GLN A 541 -21.47 -1.61 -14.32
N GLN A 542 -20.70 -0.66 -13.78
CA GLN A 542 -20.55 0.69 -14.32
C GLN A 542 -19.94 0.72 -15.74
N VAL A 543 -19.06 -0.24 -16.10
CA VAL A 543 -18.56 -0.38 -17.48
C VAL A 543 -19.67 -0.81 -18.44
N ILE A 544 -20.56 -1.72 -18.02
CA ILE A 544 -21.73 -2.13 -18.83
C ILE A 544 -22.70 -0.94 -18.98
N GLU A 545 -23.03 -0.25 -17.90
CA GLU A 545 -23.89 0.94 -17.90
C GLU A 545 -23.33 2.06 -18.80
N ARG A 546 -22.02 2.36 -18.67
CA ARG A 546 -21.32 3.32 -19.52
C ARG A 546 -21.32 2.90 -20.99
N ARG A 547 -21.30 1.59 -21.29
CA ARG A 547 -21.47 1.12 -22.67
C ARG A 547 -22.90 1.33 -23.16
N LEU A 548 -23.91 1.14 -22.30
CA LEU A 548 -25.32 1.32 -22.65
C LEU A 548 -25.70 2.79 -22.91
N ASP A 549 -24.99 3.76 -22.32
CA ASP A 549 -25.18 5.19 -22.62
C ASP A 549 -24.96 5.48 -24.11
N LYS A 550 -26.03 5.97 -24.76
CA LYS A 550 -26.07 6.26 -26.20
C LYS A 550 -25.05 7.32 -26.61
N ASN A 551 -24.68 8.23 -25.71
CA ASN A 551 -23.73 9.31 -25.96
C ASN A 551 -22.28 8.82 -26.07
N VAL A 552 -21.94 7.74 -25.36
CA VAL A 552 -20.58 7.18 -25.37
C VAL A 552 -20.32 6.40 -26.66
N LYS A 553 -19.30 6.84 -27.41
CA LYS A 553 -18.82 6.19 -28.64
C LYS A 553 -17.45 5.55 -28.42
N LEU A 554 -17.16 4.46 -29.13
CA LEU A 554 -15.85 3.79 -29.05
C LEU A 554 -14.76 4.70 -29.64
N GLY A 555 -13.69 4.94 -28.89
CA GLY A 555 -12.62 5.85 -29.30
C GLY A 555 -12.94 7.34 -29.08
N ASP A 556 -14.02 7.66 -28.37
CA ASP A 556 -14.32 9.02 -27.94
C ASP A 556 -13.29 9.52 -26.92
N THR A 557 -12.60 10.60 -27.27
CA THR A 557 -11.54 11.20 -26.44
C THR A 557 -12.08 12.17 -25.38
N MET A 558 -13.38 12.49 -25.35
CA MET A 558 -13.97 13.47 -24.42
C MET A 558 -13.73 13.14 -22.94
N PHE A 559 -13.46 11.88 -22.61
CA PHE A 559 -13.24 11.40 -21.24
C PHE A 559 -11.79 10.95 -20.98
N HIS A 560 -10.87 11.26 -21.90
CA HIS A 560 -9.46 10.99 -21.66
C HIS A 560 -8.91 11.94 -20.59
N ILE A 561 -8.27 11.37 -19.56
CA ILE A 561 -7.44 12.14 -18.65
C ILE A 561 -6.31 12.76 -19.47
N HIS A 562 -6.33 14.07 -19.66
CA HIS A 562 -5.28 14.74 -20.43
C HIS A 562 -3.98 14.77 -19.63
N PRO A 563 -2.82 14.43 -20.25
CA PRO A 563 -1.54 14.66 -19.61
C PRO A 563 -1.30 16.17 -19.44
N PRO A 564 -0.57 16.58 -18.39
CA PRO A 564 -0.21 17.99 -18.18
C PRO A 564 0.52 18.54 -19.41
N VAL A 565 0.00 19.67 -19.92
CA VAL A 565 0.28 20.18 -21.28
C VAL A 565 1.74 20.62 -21.46
N SER A 566 2.44 20.96 -20.37
CA SER A 566 3.86 21.33 -20.41
C SER A 566 4.78 20.11 -20.44
N ILE A 567 5.26 19.79 -21.64
CA ILE A 567 6.56 19.11 -21.82
C ILE A 567 7.64 20.21 -21.90
N PRO A 568 8.40 20.54 -20.83
CA PRO A 568 9.63 21.31 -20.92
C PRO A 568 10.60 20.70 -21.93
N ALA A 569 11.38 21.58 -22.53
CA ALA A 569 12.44 21.29 -23.51
C ALA A 569 13.65 20.51 -22.92
N ASN A 570 13.45 19.70 -21.88
CA ASN A 570 14.48 19.00 -21.12
C ASN A 570 14.79 17.58 -21.66
N ILE A 571 13.78 16.86 -22.18
CA ILE A 571 13.95 15.44 -22.55
C ILE A 571 14.78 15.27 -23.84
N ALA A 572 14.82 16.28 -24.70
CA ALA A 572 15.93 16.56 -25.61
C ALA A 572 15.92 18.07 -25.92
N PRO A 573 17.06 18.80 -25.80
CA PRO A 573 17.13 20.22 -26.16
C PRO A 573 17.08 20.43 -27.69
N THR A 574 17.26 19.36 -28.46
CA THR A 574 17.16 19.33 -29.92
C THR A 574 15.99 18.46 -30.37
N PRO A 575 15.34 18.75 -31.51
CA PRO A 575 14.33 17.87 -32.10
C PRO A 575 14.86 16.44 -32.26
N LYS A 576 13.97 15.45 -32.14
CA LYS A 576 14.29 14.04 -32.39
C LYS A 576 14.86 13.90 -33.82
N PRO A 577 16.11 13.43 -34.00
CA PRO A 577 16.68 13.23 -35.34
C PRO A 577 15.88 12.18 -36.13
N ASN A 578 16.07 12.17 -37.45
CA ASN A 578 15.50 11.11 -38.28
C ASN A 578 16.02 9.73 -37.78
N LYS A 579 15.11 8.75 -37.72
CA LYS A 579 15.42 7.38 -37.32
C LYS A 579 16.48 6.78 -38.24
N ASP A 580 16.36 7.02 -39.54
CA ASP A 580 17.20 6.35 -40.54
C ASP A 580 18.64 6.90 -40.49
N ASP A 581 18.81 8.22 -40.30
CA ASP A 581 20.11 8.85 -40.06
C ASP A 581 20.80 8.29 -38.79
N MET A 582 20.03 8.10 -37.72
CA MET A 582 20.54 7.52 -36.46
C MET A 582 20.88 6.04 -36.57
N VAL A 583 20.16 5.28 -37.40
CA VAL A 583 20.48 3.87 -37.69
C VAL A 583 21.71 3.77 -38.60
N ALA A 584 21.85 4.67 -39.59
CA ALA A 584 23.03 4.75 -40.45
C ALA A 584 24.30 5.12 -39.67
N GLY A 585 24.18 6.05 -38.70
CA GLY A 585 25.26 6.40 -37.77
C GLY A 585 25.52 5.38 -36.65
N HIS A 586 24.71 4.33 -36.51
CA HIS A 586 24.84 3.35 -35.42
C HIS A 586 25.95 2.33 -35.69
N VAL A 587 27.19 2.70 -35.37
CA VAL A 587 28.36 1.81 -35.44
C VAL A 587 28.33 0.79 -34.30
N SER A 588 28.16 -0.48 -34.64
CA SER A 588 28.32 -1.60 -33.69
C SER A 588 29.77 -1.70 -33.21
N ARG A 589 29.97 -1.91 -31.89
CA ARG A 589 31.30 -2.22 -31.33
C ARG A 589 31.80 -3.62 -31.68
N PHE A 590 30.93 -4.48 -32.18
CA PHE A 590 31.28 -5.79 -32.72
C PHE A 590 31.29 -5.73 -34.25
N PRO A 591 32.33 -6.23 -34.92
CA PRO A 591 32.33 -6.33 -36.38
C PRO A 591 31.16 -7.20 -36.84
N LYS A 592 30.55 -6.84 -37.97
CA LYS A 592 29.59 -7.70 -38.66
C LYS A 592 30.37 -8.88 -39.24
N THR A 593 30.12 -10.07 -38.73
CA THR A 593 30.52 -11.37 -39.33
C THR A 593 29.69 -11.66 -40.56
#